data_AF-A0A519UGU0-F1
#
_entry.id   AF-A0A519UGU0-F1
#
_cell.length_a   1.000
_cell.length_b   1.000
_cell.length_c   1.000
_cell.angle_alpha   90.00
_cell.angle_beta   90.00
_cell.angle_gamma   90.00
#
_symmetry.space_group_name_H-M   'P 1'
#
loop_
_entity.id
_entity.type
_entity.pdbx_description
1 polymer ?
#
loop_
_entity_poly.entity_id
_entity_poly.type
_entity_poly.pdbx_seq_one_letter_code
_entity_poly.pdbx_strand_id
1 'polypeptide(L)'
;MRFSLLLALLGSSLTAVAGPPGYHAPRRFLTPSGQPYHRLPLRLTLGVNLAYYNGDLTGKLSNNSLRVGVNAGVTKTLSPHLTIATDLSYMHLKATDDFPARGYSFSSDNGLLTGRLQYNLFADKSLYIGPEHR
;
A
#
# COMPACT_ATOMS: atom_id res chain seq x y z
N MET A 1 -19.34 -6.33 16.82
CA MET A 1 -19.68 -4.90 16.61
C MET A 1 -18.47 -3.95 16.60
N ARG A 2 -17.22 -4.41 16.40
CA ARG A 2 -16.03 -3.51 16.36
C ARG A 2 -15.44 -3.26 14.96
N PHE A 3 -15.82 -4.07 13.96
CA PHE A 3 -15.38 -3.89 12.57
C PHE A 3 -16.18 -2.82 11.80
N SER A 4 -17.39 -2.48 12.25
CA SER A 4 -18.28 -1.53 11.55
C SER A 4 -17.85 -0.07 11.69
N LEU A 5 -17.08 0.28 12.73
CA LEU A 5 -16.61 1.64 12.98
C LEU A 5 -15.36 2.01 12.15
N LEU A 6 -14.54 1.02 11.77
CA LEU A 6 -13.36 1.27 10.94
C LEU A 6 -13.72 1.55 9.48
N LEU A 7 -14.76 0.88 8.95
CA LEU A 7 -15.28 1.15 7.61
C LEU A 7 -15.89 2.56 7.50
N ALA A 8 -16.46 3.09 8.58
CA ALA A 8 -17.09 4.41 8.59
C ALA A 8 -16.08 5.57 8.53
N LEU A 9 -14.82 5.35 8.98
CA LEU A 9 -13.76 6.37 8.96
C LEU A 9 -12.99 6.42 7.63
N LEU A 10 -13.03 5.36 6.82
CA LEU A 10 -12.42 5.31 5.48
C LEU A 10 -13.34 5.87 4.38
N GLY A 11 -14.63 6.05 4.65
CA GLY A 11 -15.61 6.51 3.66
C GLY A 11 -15.65 8.02 3.40
N SER A 12 -14.94 8.85 4.19
CA SER A 12 -15.16 10.30 4.19
C SER A 12 -14.29 11.11 3.21
N SER A 13 -13.44 10.47 2.38
CA SER A 13 -12.51 11.21 1.49
C SER A 13 -12.61 10.89 0.00
N LEU A 14 -13.63 10.13 -0.43
CA LEU A 14 -13.94 9.91 -1.85
C LEU A 14 -14.96 10.94 -2.38
N THR A 15 -14.75 12.24 -2.11
CA THR A 15 -15.39 13.29 -2.90
C THR A 15 -14.62 13.44 -4.21
N ALA A 16 -14.91 12.56 -5.17
CA ALA A 16 -14.71 12.91 -6.57
C ALA A 16 -15.70 14.05 -6.87
N VAL A 17 -15.23 15.30 -6.74
CA VAL A 17 -15.97 16.45 -7.26
C VAL A 17 -16.00 16.29 -8.78
N ALA A 18 -17.12 15.76 -9.28
CA ALA A 18 -17.49 15.91 -10.67
C ALA A 18 -17.72 17.42 -10.87
N GLY A 19 -16.71 18.10 -11.41
CA GLY A 19 -16.84 19.49 -11.84
C GLY A 19 -17.89 19.63 -12.94
N PRO A 20 -18.43 20.84 -13.17
CA PRO A 20 -19.42 21.10 -14.21
C PRO A 20 -18.92 20.62 -15.59
N PRO A 21 -19.83 20.26 -16.52
CA PRO A 21 -19.46 19.84 -17.86
C PRO A 21 -18.87 21.02 -18.64
N GLY A 22 -17.55 21.12 -18.66
CA GLY A 22 -16.78 22.12 -19.38
C GLY A 22 -15.34 21.63 -19.59
N TYR A 23 -14.73 22.01 -20.71
CA TYR A 23 -13.32 21.69 -20.96
C TYR A 23 -12.46 22.44 -19.93
N HIS A 24 -11.94 21.71 -18.95
CA HIS A 24 -10.92 22.22 -18.04
C HIS A 24 -9.55 21.90 -18.63
N ALA A 25 -8.74 22.95 -18.89
CA ALA A 25 -7.35 22.76 -19.26
C ALA A 25 -6.66 21.90 -18.18
N PRO A 26 -5.97 20.79 -18.54
CA PRO A 26 -5.32 19.93 -17.57
C PRO A 26 -4.36 20.76 -16.71
N ARG A 27 -4.53 20.71 -15.38
CA ARG A 27 -3.63 21.40 -14.45
C ARG A 27 -2.22 20.87 -14.66
N ARG A 28 -1.34 21.68 -15.24
CA ARG A 28 0.05 21.32 -15.50
C ARG A 28 0.84 21.45 -14.20
N PHE A 29 1.59 20.40 -13.86
CA PHE A 29 2.56 20.45 -12.77
C PHE A 29 3.95 20.59 -13.38
N LEU A 30 4.84 21.28 -12.67
CA LEU A 30 6.22 21.49 -13.11
C LEU A 30 7.16 20.79 -12.13
N THR A 31 8.18 20.13 -12.67
CA THR A 31 9.32 19.65 -11.89
C THR A 31 10.23 20.82 -11.47
N PRO A 32 11.19 20.62 -10.54
CA PRO A 32 12.16 21.66 -10.20
C PRO A 32 12.98 22.18 -11.38
N SER A 33 13.19 21.36 -12.43
CA SER A 33 13.87 21.77 -13.67
C SER A 33 12.94 22.44 -14.68
N GLY A 34 11.66 22.67 -14.34
CA GLY A 34 10.68 23.31 -15.22
C GLY A 34 9.97 22.36 -16.20
N GLN A 35 10.28 21.06 -16.19
CA GLN A 35 9.63 20.11 -17.09
C GLN A 35 8.17 19.86 -16.68
N PRO A 36 7.20 20.03 -17.61
CA PRO A 36 5.79 19.79 -17.33
C PRO A 36 5.46 18.30 -17.24
N TYR A 37 4.58 17.95 -16.31
CA TYR A 37 4.06 16.61 -16.13
C TYR A 37 2.59 16.61 -15.71
N HIS A 38 1.90 15.50 -15.96
CA HIS A 38 0.57 15.22 -15.43
C HIS A 38 0.67 14.27 -14.23
N ARG A 39 -0.32 14.30 -13.33
CA ARG A 39 -0.39 13.37 -12.21
C ARG A 39 -1.42 12.29 -12.47
N LEU A 40 -1.07 11.05 -12.16
CA LEU A 40 -2.03 9.95 -12.19
C LEU A 40 -3.16 10.18 -11.16
N PRO A 41 -4.37 9.67 -11.43
CA PRO A 41 -5.43 9.64 -10.44
C PRO A 41 -5.01 8.81 -9.21
N LEU A 42 -5.75 8.95 -8.11
CA LEU A 42 -5.60 8.04 -6.97
C LEU A 42 -5.96 6.62 -7.44
N ARG A 43 -5.10 5.64 -7.14
CA ARG A 43 -5.32 4.24 -7.53
C ARG A 43 -5.65 3.41 -6.30
N LEU A 44 -6.60 2.48 -6.44
CA LEU A 44 -6.83 1.43 -5.46
C LEU A 44 -5.91 0.25 -5.75
N THR A 45 -5.36 -0.34 -4.68
CA THR A 45 -4.53 -1.54 -4.73
C THR A 45 -5.24 -2.67 -4.00
N LEU A 46 -5.18 -3.87 -4.56
CA LEU A 46 -5.61 -5.11 -3.94
C LEU A 46 -4.54 -6.15 -4.18
N GLY A 47 -4.26 -6.97 -3.18
CA GLY A 47 -3.20 -7.95 -3.28
C GLY A 47 -3.32 -9.07 -2.27
N VAL A 48 -2.51 -10.09 -2.52
CA VAL A 48 -2.29 -11.21 -1.61
C VAL A 48 -0.84 -11.16 -1.15
N ASN A 49 -0.60 -11.53 0.10
CA ASN A 49 0.72 -11.59 0.68
C ASN A 49 0.93 -12.93 1.38
N LEU A 50 2.18 -13.28 1.57
CA LEU A 50 2.60 -14.42 2.37
C LEU A 50 3.32 -13.89 3.59
N ALA A 51 2.94 -14.39 4.75
CA ALA A 51 3.55 -14.03 6.01
C ALA A 51 4.01 -15.29 6.74
N TYR A 52 5.15 -15.18 7.39
CA TYR A 52 5.65 -16.16 8.33
C TYR A 52 6.19 -15.40 9.53
N TYR A 53 6.10 -16.03 10.71
CA TYR A 53 6.69 -15.46 11.92
C TYR A 53 8.13 -15.94 12.04
N ASN A 54 9.01 -14.99 12.35
CA ASN A 54 10.42 -15.25 12.66
C ASN A 54 10.76 -14.42 13.88
N GLY A 55 10.93 -15.08 15.03
CA GLY A 55 11.11 -14.40 16.29
C GLY A 55 11.56 -15.32 17.39
N ASP A 56 11.25 -14.92 18.62
CA ASP A 56 11.71 -15.55 19.86
C ASP A 56 11.22 -16.98 20.07
N LEU A 57 10.03 -17.35 19.57
CA LEU A 57 9.50 -18.71 19.72
C LEU A 57 10.09 -19.70 18.70
N THR A 58 10.28 -19.26 17.46
CA THR A 58 10.82 -20.11 16.40
C THR A 58 11.27 -19.28 15.20
N GLY A 59 12.37 -19.72 14.60
CA GLY A 59 12.82 -19.26 13.27
C GLY A 59 12.64 -20.33 12.18
N LYS A 60 12.12 -21.51 12.54
CA LYS A 60 11.99 -22.66 11.63
C LYS A 60 10.65 -22.63 10.93
N LEU A 61 10.67 -22.80 9.61
CA LEU A 61 9.43 -22.86 8.83
C LEU A 61 8.55 -24.06 9.21
N SER A 62 9.14 -25.19 9.63
CA SER A 62 8.38 -26.39 10.04
C SER A 62 7.51 -26.17 11.27
N ASN A 63 7.92 -25.24 12.15
CA ASN A 63 7.23 -24.90 13.40
C ASN A 63 6.38 -23.63 13.25
N ASN A 64 6.30 -23.12 12.02
CA ASN A 64 5.46 -22.01 11.61
C ASN A 64 4.45 -22.49 10.56
N SER A 65 3.30 -21.82 10.48
CA SER A 65 2.50 -21.91 9.26
C SER A 65 2.88 -20.73 8.37
N LEU A 66 3.31 -20.99 7.15
CA LEU A 66 3.23 -19.98 6.10
C LEU A 66 1.75 -19.65 5.90
N ARG A 67 1.39 -18.37 5.92
CA ARG A 67 -0.01 -17.94 5.90
C ARG A 67 -0.24 -16.91 4.82
N VAL A 68 -1.35 -17.09 4.10
CA VAL A 68 -1.80 -16.14 3.09
C VAL A 68 -2.57 -15.04 3.78
N GLY A 69 -2.18 -13.80 3.53
CA GLY A 69 -2.92 -12.60 3.89
C GLY A 69 -3.47 -11.90 2.66
N VAL A 70 -4.41 -11.00 2.89
CA VAL A 70 -4.97 -10.11 1.87
C VAL A 70 -4.67 -8.67 2.25
N ASN A 71 -4.54 -7.80 1.25
CA ASN A 71 -4.39 -6.38 1.47
C ASN A 71 -5.21 -5.54 0.49
N ALA A 72 -5.55 -4.34 0.95
CA ALA A 72 -6.21 -3.31 0.19
C ALA A 72 -5.60 -1.95 0.54
N GLY A 73 -5.42 -1.09 -0.46
CA GLY A 73 -4.77 0.18 -0.24
C GLY A 73 -5.06 1.24 -1.29
N VAL A 74 -4.38 2.36 -1.13
CA VAL A 74 -4.43 3.51 -2.02
C VAL A 74 -3.01 3.93 -2.38
N THR A 75 -2.81 4.32 -3.63
CA THR A 75 -1.52 4.80 -4.15
C THR A 75 -1.72 6.10 -4.92
N LYS A 76 -0.86 7.09 -4.65
CA LYS A 76 -0.83 8.37 -5.35
C LYS A 76 0.58 8.69 -5.83
N THR A 77 0.72 8.88 -7.14
CA THR A 77 1.94 9.45 -7.74
C THR A 77 1.88 10.97 -7.66
N LEU A 78 2.87 11.57 -7.00
CA LEU A 78 2.98 13.01 -6.77
C LEU A 78 3.86 13.70 -7.81
N SER A 79 4.88 13.00 -8.32
CA SER A 79 5.77 13.46 -9.38
C SER A 79 6.33 12.27 -10.16
N PRO A 80 7.05 12.48 -11.28
CA PRO A 80 7.70 11.39 -12.02
C PRO A 80 8.64 10.50 -11.19
N HIS A 81 9.14 11.02 -10.07
CA HIS A 81 10.02 10.30 -9.16
C HIS A 81 9.35 9.91 -7.84
N LEU A 82 8.21 10.47 -7.46
CA LEU A 82 7.68 10.34 -6.11
C LEU A 82 6.28 9.73 -6.09
N THR A 83 6.15 8.63 -5.35
CA THR A 83 4.88 7.95 -5.10
C THR A 83 4.69 7.73 -3.61
N ILE A 84 3.47 7.99 -3.12
CA ILE A 84 3.04 7.61 -1.78
C ILE A 84 2.00 6.49 -1.88
N ALA A 85 2.01 5.58 -0.92
CA ALA A 85 0.99 4.54 -0.81
C ALA A 85 0.69 4.22 0.66
N THR A 86 -0.53 3.74 0.91
CA THR A 86 -0.92 3.20 2.20
C THR A 86 -1.75 1.95 1.97
N ASP A 87 -1.41 0.86 2.66
CA ASP A 87 -2.07 -0.43 2.51
C ASP A 87 -2.48 -0.98 3.89
N LEU A 88 -3.71 -1.48 3.98
CA LEU A 88 -4.23 -2.23 5.12
C LEU A 88 -4.20 -3.72 4.77
N SER A 89 -3.54 -4.51 5.61
CA SER A 89 -3.40 -5.96 5.44
C SER A 89 -4.03 -6.71 6.60
N TYR A 90 -4.61 -7.87 6.31
CA TYR A 90 -5.12 -8.81 7.31
C TYR A 90 -4.51 -10.19 7.08
N MET A 91 -3.95 -10.78 8.13
CA MET A 91 -3.30 -12.10 8.07
C MET A 91 -3.41 -12.83 9.41
N HIS A 92 -3.56 -14.15 9.32
CA HIS A 92 -3.54 -15.02 10.49
C HIS A 92 -2.13 -15.59 10.66
N LEU A 93 -1.54 -15.53 11.85
CA LEU A 93 -0.22 -16.10 12.15
C LEU A 93 -0.35 -17.19 13.21
N LYS A 94 0.44 -18.25 13.06
CA LYS A 94 0.52 -19.34 14.03
C LYS A 94 1.95 -19.87 14.09
N ALA A 95 2.48 -20.00 15.30
CA ALA A 95 3.79 -20.57 15.54
C ALA A 95 3.80 -21.43 16.81
N THR A 96 4.71 -22.39 16.85
CA THR A 96 4.99 -23.26 18.00
C THR A 96 6.46 -23.16 18.36
N ASP A 97 6.78 -23.23 19.65
CA ASP A 97 8.15 -23.11 20.15
C ASP A 97 9.07 -24.20 19.57
N ASP A 98 10.30 -23.83 19.21
CA ASP A 98 11.36 -24.76 18.80
C ASP A 98 11.79 -25.72 19.92
N PHE A 99 11.51 -25.39 21.19
CA PHE A 99 11.75 -26.20 22.37
C PHE A 99 10.41 -26.66 22.99
N PRO A 100 9.87 -27.83 22.57
CA PRO A 100 8.57 -28.31 23.02
C PRO A 100 8.42 -28.43 24.54
N ALA A 101 9.52 -28.62 25.28
CA ALA A 101 9.55 -28.69 26.73
C ALA A 101 9.02 -27.42 27.44
N ARG A 102 9.01 -26.27 26.74
CA ARG A 102 8.45 -25.01 27.26
C ARG A 102 6.94 -24.89 27.05
N GLY A 103 6.39 -25.64 26.10
CA GLY A 103 4.95 -25.68 25.83
C GLY A 103 4.35 -24.41 25.23
N TYR A 104 5.16 -23.48 24.69
CA TYR A 104 4.64 -22.23 24.13
C TYR A 104 4.14 -22.38 22.69
N SER A 105 3.02 -21.73 22.40
CA SER A 105 2.50 -21.56 21.05
C SER A 105 1.60 -20.33 20.99
N PHE A 106 1.44 -19.75 19.80
CA PHE A 106 0.46 -18.69 19.59
C PHE A 106 -0.30 -18.87 18.28
N SER A 107 -1.49 -18.28 18.26
CA SER A 107 -2.35 -18.13 17.11
C SER A 107 -2.96 -16.74 17.20
N SER A 108 -2.79 -15.92 16.16
CA SER A 108 -3.17 -14.51 16.20
C SER A 108 -3.71 -14.04 14.85
N ASP A 109 -4.75 -13.20 14.90
CA ASP A 109 -5.25 -12.44 13.77
C ASP A 109 -4.63 -11.05 13.79
N ASN A 110 -3.92 -10.70 12.72
CA ASN A 110 -3.10 -9.49 12.65
C ASN A 110 -3.65 -8.54 11.58
N GLY A 111 -3.94 -7.31 12.00
CA GLY A 111 -4.18 -6.18 11.11
C GLY A 111 -2.93 -5.31 11.03
N LEU A 112 -2.46 -5.01 9.83
CA LEU A 112 -1.27 -4.19 9.60
C LEU A 112 -1.60 -3.01 8.70
N LEU A 113 -1.39 -1.79 9.20
CA LEU A 113 -1.41 -0.57 8.40
C LEU A 113 0.02 -0.22 7.99
N THR A 114 0.28 -0.19 6.69
CA THR A 114 1.60 0.14 6.12
C THR A 114 1.52 1.46 5.37
N GLY A 115 2.44 2.38 5.65
CA GLY A 115 2.68 3.59 4.85
C GLY A 115 3.97 3.46 4.06
N ARG A 116 3.97 3.89 2.80
CA ARG A 116 5.12 3.79 1.89
C ARG A 116 5.37 5.11 1.18
N LEU A 117 6.62 5.54 1.21
CA LEU A 117 7.16 6.63 0.39
C LEU A 117 8.16 6.00 -0.58
N GLN A 118 7.91 6.11 -1.87
CA GLN A 118 8.76 5.56 -2.92
C GLN A 118 9.36 6.69 -3.75
N TYR A 119 10.68 6.74 -3.80
CA TYR A 119 11.44 7.57 -4.72
C TYR A 119 12.04 6.71 -5.83
N ASN A 120 11.66 6.95 -7.09
CA ASN A 120 12.20 6.27 -8.25
C ASN A 120 13.45 7.00 -8.73
N LEU A 121 14.58 6.29 -8.84
CA LEU A 121 15.81 6.87 -9.39
C LEU A 121 15.62 7.26 -10.87
N PHE A 122 14.89 6.44 -11.61
CA PHE A 122 14.49 6.74 -12.98
C PHE A 122 13.06 7.29 -12.99
N ALA A 123 12.88 8.44 -13.64
CA ALA A 123 11.57 9.05 -13.79
C ALA A 123 10.64 8.11 -14.56
N ASP A 124 9.39 8.02 -14.13
CA ASP A 124 8.34 7.46 -14.97
C ASP A 124 8.06 8.45 -16.11
N LYS A 125 8.67 8.16 -17.27
CA LYS A 125 8.61 9.01 -18.47
C LYS A 125 7.19 9.19 -19.01
N SER A 126 6.26 8.29 -18.65
CA SER A 126 4.87 8.40 -19.09
C SER A 126 4.16 9.62 -18.53
N LEU A 127 4.63 10.17 -17.40
CA LEU A 127 4.04 11.33 -16.73
C LEU A 127 4.41 12.67 -17.38
N TYR A 128 5.54 12.75 -18.08
CA TYR A 128 5.97 13.99 -18.72
C TYR A 128 5.02 14.40 -19.85
N ILE A 129 5.03 15.68 -20.19
CA ILE A 129 4.26 16.23 -21.31
C ILE A 129 5.25 16.87 -22.28
N GLY A 130 5.21 16.49 -23.55
CA GLY A 130 5.98 17.15 -24.62
C GLY A 130 7.03 16.24 -25.28
N PRO A 131 7.80 16.77 -26.22
CA PRO A 131 8.66 15.98 -27.13
C PRO A 131 9.83 15.27 -26.44
N GLU A 132 10.09 15.54 -25.15
CA GLU A 132 11.15 14.90 -24.37
C GLU A 132 10.82 13.46 -23.91
N HIS A 133 9.81 12.83 -24.51
CA HIS A 133 9.47 11.42 -24.29
C HIS A 133 10.51 10.39 -24.80
N ARG A 134 11.69 10.84 -25.27
CA ARG A 134 12.75 9.93 -25.75
C ARG A 134 13.60 9.40 -24.61
#